data_AF-A0A7C7P3L5-F1
#
_entry.id   AF-A0A7C7P3L5-F1
#
_cell.length_a   1.000
_cell.length_b   1.000
_cell.length_c   1.000
_cell.angle_alpha   90.00
_cell.angle_beta   90.00
_cell.angle_gamma   90.00
#
_symmetry.space_group_name_H-M   'P 1'
#
loop_
_entity.id
_entity.type
_entity.pdbx_description
1 polymer ?
#
loop_
_entity_poly.entity_id
_entity_poly.type
_entity_poly.pdbx_seq_one_letter_code
_entity_poly.pdbx_strand_id
1 'polypeptide(L)'
;MEVLDQTVWIHINYRTWQGKKTLTRDELKRYADPSKTPPEDLITPGTKAIADPEKLKRINSLGKRIHRECEKVCLKAFGAYGTSIEAGETLLARLQELKDEHHMLISEYLDSYEQSNIEWINDHPQWEDWLRNSMMSRGEIENRFKFEYQAYKISSGGQGALMNDGLIQEQNGLLGQLLLEIEKMANDAWVASYENRDKTGQKALSPIRTILNKLKTLSYISNKVNVLIKRVNDVLNSMPKSGPIEGADLSSVCGLLNLLGSSKRMTDFINQVPQHQNDVFDQIEENDEENLILSEPADTARNEEFEFDTTEESEVNVNTPSIPKPVAQPALFCF
;
A
#
# COMPACT_ATOMS: atom_id res chain seq x y z
N MET A 1 -11.39 19.36 7.41
CA MET A 1 -11.37 18.59 6.15
C MET A 1 -11.36 17.10 6.49
N GLU A 2 -12.22 16.28 5.89
CA GLU A 2 -12.37 14.86 6.27
C GLU A 2 -11.12 14.08 5.81
N VAL A 3 -10.51 13.27 6.68
CA VAL A 3 -9.25 12.52 6.40
C VAL A 3 -9.33 11.70 5.11
N LEU A 4 -10.52 11.20 4.79
CA LEU A 4 -10.80 10.42 3.58
C LEU A 4 -10.66 11.25 2.29
N ASP A 5 -11.00 12.54 2.30
CA ASP A 5 -10.91 13.41 1.11
C ASP A 5 -9.47 13.69 0.68
N GLN A 6 -8.57 13.69 1.66
CA GLN A 6 -7.12 13.86 1.52
C GLN A 6 -6.41 12.54 1.17
N THR A 7 -7.12 11.41 1.19
CA THR A 7 -6.56 10.09 0.97
C THR A 7 -6.89 9.58 -0.43
N VAL A 8 -5.86 9.15 -1.17
CA VAL A 8 -6.02 8.28 -2.34
C VAL A 8 -5.81 6.84 -1.93
N TRP A 9 -6.73 5.97 -2.36
CA TRP A 9 -6.70 4.54 -2.09
C TRP A 9 -6.25 3.79 -3.32
N ILE A 10 -5.26 2.92 -3.16
CA ILE A 10 -4.68 2.11 -4.22
C ILE A 10 -4.96 0.64 -3.91
N HIS A 11 -5.80 0.02 -4.72
CA HIS A 11 -6.04 -1.41 -4.67
C HIS A 11 -5.05 -2.14 -5.56
N ILE A 12 -4.39 -3.17 -5.02
CA ILE A 12 -3.42 -4.00 -5.73
C ILE A 12 -4.03 -5.37 -5.99
N ASN A 13 -4.18 -5.73 -7.26
CA ASN A 13 -4.59 -7.05 -7.70
C ASN A 13 -3.39 -7.79 -8.29
N TYR A 14 -2.70 -8.55 -7.43
CA TYR A 14 -1.56 -9.36 -7.81
C TYR A 14 -1.88 -10.85 -7.71
N ARG A 15 -1.78 -11.58 -8.82
CA ARG A 15 -1.92 -13.04 -8.91
C ARG A 15 -0.67 -13.61 -9.54
N THR A 16 -0.16 -14.67 -8.92
CA THR A 16 1.00 -15.42 -9.43
C THR A 16 0.70 -16.92 -9.44
N TRP A 17 1.52 -17.66 -10.18
CA TRP A 17 1.52 -19.10 -10.23
C TRP A 17 2.87 -19.67 -9.81
N GLN A 18 2.84 -20.72 -9.01
CA GLN A 18 4.02 -21.32 -8.38
C GLN A 18 4.52 -22.57 -9.11
N GLY A 19 4.13 -22.78 -10.38
CA GLY A 19 4.54 -23.98 -11.12
C GLY A 19 3.75 -25.23 -10.73
N LYS A 20 2.68 -25.10 -9.92
CA LYS A 20 1.94 -26.22 -9.35
C LYS A 20 0.52 -26.36 -9.92
N LYS A 21 0.03 -27.60 -9.99
CA LYS A 21 -1.34 -27.95 -10.36
C LYS A 21 -1.96 -28.82 -9.29
N THR A 22 -3.26 -28.68 -9.04
CA THR A 22 -3.98 -29.56 -8.11
C THR A 22 -3.96 -30.99 -8.66
N LEU A 23 -3.74 -31.97 -7.77
CA LEU A 23 -3.84 -33.38 -8.12
C LEU A 23 -5.30 -33.75 -8.38
N THR A 24 -5.54 -34.54 -9.43
CA THR A 24 -6.86 -35.12 -9.68
C THR A 24 -7.19 -36.19 -8.64
N ARG A 25 -8.48 -36.53 -8.50
CA ARG A 25 -8.92 -37.58 -7.57
C ARG A 25 -8.27 -38.94 -7.85
N ASP A 26 -8.02 -39.25 -9.12
CA ASP A 26 -7.41 -40.52 -9.50
C ASP A 26 -5.91 -40.54 -9.21
N GLU A 27 -5.22 -39.41 -9.38
CA GLU A 27 -3.81 -39.26 -8.97
C GLU A 27 -3.65 -39.35 -7.46
N LEU A 28 -4.54 -38.73 -6.69
CA LEU A 28 -4.54 -38.83 -5.22
C LEU A 28 -4.70 -40.28 -4.76
N LYS A 29 -5.58 -41.07 -5.40
CA LYS A 29 -5.74 -42.49 -5.10
C LYS A 29 -4.50 -43.31 -5.50
N ARG A 30 -3.91 -43.00 -6.66
CA ARG A 30 -2.73 -43.71 -7.18
C ARG A 30 -1.51 -43.54 -6.28
N TYR A 31 -1.30 -42.34 -5.75
CA TYR A 31 -0.12 -41.99 -4.96
C TYR A 31 -0.33 -42.09 -3.44
N ALA A 32 -1.49 -42.62 -3.01
CA ALA A 32 -1.72 -43.05 -1.63
C ALA A 32 -0.90 -44.29 -1.24
N ASP A 33 -0.40 -45.04 -2.23
CA ASP A 33 0.52 -46.17 -2.05
C ASP A 33 1.97 -45.65 -1.97
N PRO A 34 2.67 -45.80 -0.83
CA PRO A 34 4.05 -45.34 -0.64
C PRO A 34 5.05 -45.89 -1.66
N SER A 35 4.76 -47.04 -2.27
CA SER A 35 5.63 -47.65 -3.28
C SER A 35 5.57 -46.95 -4.65
N LYS A 36 4.61 -46.05 -4.85
CA LYS A 36 4.34 -45.35 -6.11
C LYS A 36 4.36 -43.83 -5.96
N THR A 37 4.77 -43.32 -4.81
CA THR A 37 4.76 -41.88 -4.53
C THR A 37 5.94 -41.18 -5.23
N PRO A 38 5.69 -40.12 -6.03
CA PRO A 38 6.74 -39.26 -6.55
C PRO A 38 7.58 -38.59 -5.45
N PRO A 39 8.80 -38.14 -5.77
CA PRO A 39 9.63 -37.37 -4.84
C PRO A 39 8.95 -36.07 -4.36
N GLU A 40 9.41 -35.55 -3.22
CA GLU A 40 8.79 -34.42 -2.52
C GLU A 40 8.79 -33.09 -3.31
N ASP A 41 9.73 -32.94 -4.25
CA ASP A 41 9.78 -31.82 -5.18
C ASP A 41 8.68 -31.89 -6.25
N LEU A 42 8.30 -33.09 -6.68
CA LEU A 42 7.20 -33.33 -7.61
C LEU A 42 5.82 -33.32 -6.95
N ILE A 43 5.68 -33.82 -5.72
CA ILE A 43 4.39 -33.86 -5.01
C ILE A 43 4.50 -33.26 -3.60
N THR A 44 3.60 -32.31 -3.35
CA THR A 44 3.25 -31.78 -2.03
C THR A 44 1.78 -32.13 -1.76
N PRO A 45 1.31 -32.32 -0.51
CA PRO A 45 -0.09 -32.70 -0.26
C PRO A 45 -1.12 -31.88 -1.08
N GLY A 46 -1.84 -32.57 -1.97
CA GLY A 46 -2.88 -32.00 -2.83
C GLY A 46 -2.39 -31.34 -4.14
N THR A 47 -1.09 -31.23 -4.38
CA THR A 47 -0.54 -30.55 -5.58
C THR A 47 0.64 -31.28 -6.21
N LYS A 48 0.82 -31.08 -7.51
CA LYS A 48 1.98 -31.53 -8.27
C LYS A 48 2.74 -30.35 -8.86
N ALA A 49 4.07 -30.39 -8.80
CA ALA A 49 4.93 -29.45 -9.51
C ALA A 49 5.05 -29.88 -10.98
N ILE A 50 4.63 -29.00 -11.88
CA ILE A 50 4.62 -29.23 -13.33
C ILE A 50 5.60 -28.30 -14.05
N ALA A 51 6.29 -27.43 -13.32
CA ALA A 51 7.36 -26.57 -13.82
C ALA A 51 8.38 -26.38 -12.70
N ASP A 52 9.63 -26.12 -13.09
CA ASP A 52 10.72 -25.82 -12.16
C ASP A 52 10.39 -24.57 -11.31
N PRO A 53 10.27 -24.72 -9.97
CA PRO A 53 9.99 -23.60 -9.07
C PRO A 53 11.06 -22.50 -9.10
N GLU A 54 12.31 -22.84 -9.41
CA GLU A 54 13.43 -21.90 -9.45
C GLU A 54 13.23 -20.82 -10.51
N LYS A 55 12.73 -21.21 -11.69
CA LYS A 55 12.46 -20.30 -12.81
C LYS A 55 11.37 -19.27 -12.47
N LEU A 56 10.48 -19.59 -11.52
CA LEU A 56 9.38 -18.73 -11.09
C LEU A 56 9.70 -17.86 -9.86
N LYS A 57 10.87 -18.03 -9.23
CA LYS A 57 11.24 -17.30 -8.01
C LYS A 57 11.20 -15.78 -8.17
N ARG A 58 11.74 -15.26 -9.27
CA ARG A 58 11.79 -13.81 -9.53
C ARG A 58 10.37 -13.24 -9.59
N ILE A 59 9.48 -13.87 -10.37
CA ILE A 59 8.06 -13.48 -10.47
C ILE A 59 7.40 -13.56 -9.09
N ASN A 60 7.51 -14.69 -8.39
CA ASN A 60 6.88 -14.88 -7.08
C ASN A 60 7.39 -13.90 -6.01
N SER A 61 8.65 -13.48 -6.09
CA SER A 61 9.22 -12.48 -5.18
C SER A 61 8.73 -11.05 -5.46
N LEU A 62 8.30 -10.77 -6.69
CA LEU A 62 7.86 -9.44 -7.12
C LEU A 62 6.63 -8.97 -6.34
N GLY A 63 5.65 -9.87 -6.11
CA GLY A 63 4.46 -9.56 -5.31
C GLY A 63 4.79 -9.08 -3.90
N LYS A 64 5.75 -9.75 -3.23
CA LYS A 64 6.23 -9.30 -1.91
C LYS A 64 6.88 -7.93 -1.99
N ARG A 65 7.61 -7.64 -3.07
CA ARG A 65 8.26 -6.34 -3.27
C ARG A 65 7.25 -5.22 -3.53
N ILE A 66 6.23 -5.48 -4.35
CA ILE A 66 5.11 -4.54 -4.61
C ILE A 66 4.47 -4.12 -3.28
N HIS A 67 4.05 -5.08 -2.45
CA HIS A 67 3.43 -4.76 -1.16
C HIS A 67 4.37 -4.01 -0.22
N ARG A 68 5.67 -4.34 -0.20
CA ARG A 68 6.66 -3.59 0.59
C ARG A 68 6.81 -2.14 0.11
N GLU A 69 6.75 -1.87 -1.20
CA GLU A 69 6.80 -0.49 -1.69
C GLU A 69 5.57 0.30 -1.24
N CYS A 70 4.38 -0.29 -1.28
CA CYS A 70 3.16 0.33 -0.75
C CYS A 70 3.27 0.58 0.77
N GLU A 71 3.69 -0.42 1.54
CA GLU A 71 3.76 -0.35 3.01
C GLU A 71 4.72 0.74 3.53
N LYS A 72 5.68 1.21 2.72
CA LYS A 72 6.61 2.29 3.10
C LYS A 72 5.94 3.66 3.24
N VAL A 73 4.89 3.92 2.46
CA VAL A 73 4.27 5.24 2.33
C VAL A 73 2.76 5.24 2.58
N CYS A 74 2.11 4.07 2.51
CA CYS A 74 0.68 3.93 2.70
C CYS A 74 0.30 3.29 4.03
N LEU A 75 -0.91 3.60 4.48
CA LEU A 75 -1.68 2.86 5.48
C LEU A 75 -2.47 1.74 4.79
N LYS A 76 -2.52 0.54 5.35
CA LYS A 76 -3.38 -0.53 4.83
C LYS A 76 -4.72 -0.53 5.57
N ALA A 77 -5.79 -0.13 4.86
CA ALA A 77 -7.17 -0.13 5.36
C ALA A 77 -8.15 -0.31 4.19
N PHE A 78 -9.39 -0.68 4.47
CA PHE A 78 -10.43 -0.91 3.43
C PHE A 78 -10.03 -1.91 2.33
N GLY A 79 -9.14 -2.86 2.63
CA GLY A 79 -8.60 -3.80 1.63
C GLY A 79 -7.67 -3.15 0.59
N ALA A 80 -7.24 -1.90 0.82
CA ALA A 80 -6.40 -1.12 -0.09
C ALA A 80 -5.27 -0.40 0.67
N TYR A 81 -4.46 0.35 -0.08
CA TYR A 81 -3.36 1.16 0.44
C TYR A 81 -3.72 2.65 0.33
N GLY A 82 -3.95 3.30 1.47
CA GLY A 82 -4.30 4.72 1.57
C GLY A 82 -3.06 5.60 1.82
N THR A 83 -2.93 6.70 1.08
CA THR A 83 -1.87 7.70 1.28
C THR A 83 -2.32 9.10 0.84
N SER A 84 -1.51 10.13 1.11
CA SER A 84 -1.71 11.46 0.53
C SER A 84 -1.59 11.44 -1.01
N ILE A 85 -2.18 12.43 -1.67
CA ILE A 85 -2.17 12.54 -3.14
C ILE A 85 -0.74 12.58 -3.69
N GLU A 86 0.12 13.44 -3.14
CA GLU A 86 1.53 13.61 -3.57
C GLU A 86 2.33 12.30 -3.47
N ALA A 87 2.23 11.60 -2.33
CA ALA A 87 2.89 10.31 -2.15
C ALA A 87 2.27 9.22 -3.05
N GLY A 88 0.96 9.33 -3.31
CA GLY A 88 0.25 8.46 -4.24
C GLY A 88 0.76 8.56 -5.68
N GLU A 89 1.01 9.78 -6.19
CA GLU A 89 1.56 9.99 -7.53
C GLU A 89 2.94 9.36 -7.68
N THR A 90 3.82 9.58 -6.69
CA THR A 90 5.15 8.96 -6.67
C THR A 90 5.06 7.43 -6.62
N LEU A 91 4.15 6.89 -5.81
CA LEU A 91 3.94 5.45 -5.71
C LEU A 91 3.37 4.87 -7.02
N LEU A 92 2.46 5.56 -7.71
CA LEU A 92 1.91 5.10 -8.98
C LEU A 92 2.97 4.99 -10.08
N ALA A 93 3.90 5.96 -10.15
CA ALA A 93 5.05 5.85 -11.04
C ALA A 93 5.90 4.61 -10.72
N ARG A 94 6.16 4.36 -9.43
CA ARG A 94 6.91 3.17 -8.99
C ARG A 94 6.16 1.86 -9.28
N LEU A 95 4.83 1.83 -9.13
CA LEU A 95 4.01 0.67 -9.46
C LEU A 95 4.01 0.39 -10.97
N GLN A 96 4.06 1.41 -11.81
CA GLN A 96 4.19 1.26 -13.26
C GLN A 96 5.52 0.59 -13.64
N GLU A 97 6.64 1.03 -13.06
CA GLU A 97 7.95 0.38 -13.27
C GLU A 97 7.91 -1.11 -12.87
N LEU A 98 7.27 -1.43 -11.74
CA LEU A 98 7.10 -2.82 -11.30
C LEU A 98 6.17 -3.61 -12.21
N LYS A 99 5.20 -2.96 -12.86
CA LYS A 99 4.30 -3.58 -13.84
C LYS A 99 5.04 -3.91 -15.13
N ASP A 100 5.91 -3.02 -15.58
CA ASP A 100 6.77 -3.27 -16.75
C ASP A 100 7.76 -4.41 -16.47
N GLU A 101 8.36 -4.45 -15.28
CA GLU A 101 9.20 -5.58 -14.85
C GLU A 101 8.40 -6.89 -14.77
N HIS A 102 7.16 -6.85 -14.27
CA HIS A 102 6.28 -8.02 -14.22
C HIS A 102 6.03 -8.59 -15.62
N HIS A 103 5.70 -7.74 -16.60
CA HIS A 103 5.49 -8.17 -17.98
C HIS A 103 6.77 -8.75 -18.60
N MET A 104 7.91 -8.10 -18.39
CA MET A 104 9.21 -8.59 -18.86
C MET A 104 9.53 -9.98 -18.31
N LEU A 105 9.38 -10.19 -17.00
CA LEU A 105 9.67 -11.49 -16.36
C LEU A 105 8.74 -12.60 -16.86
N ILE A 106 7.47 -12.30 -17.12
CA ILE A 106 6.53 -13.26 -17.71
C ILE A 106 6.96 -13.61 -19.13
N SER A 107 7.30 -12.61 -19.96
CA SER A 107 7.78 -12.88 -21.32
C SER A 107 9.02 -13.76 -21.31
N GLU A 108 10.03 -13.42 -20.49
CA GLU A 108 11.28 -14.19 -20.33
C GLU A 108 10.98 -15.66 -19.92
N TYR A 109 10.07 -15.85 -18.97
CA TYR A 109 9.66 -17.19 -18.55
C TYR A 109 8.92 -17.95 -19.66
N LEU A 110 7.97 -17.32 -20.36
CA LEU A 110 7.20 -17.97 -21.41
C LEU A 110 8.06 -18.34 -22.63
N ASP A 111 9.08 -17.52 -22.95
CA ASP A 111 10.01 -17.79 -24.05
C ASP A 111 10.98 -18.93 -23.73
N SER A 112 11.29 -19.14 -22.44
CA SER A 112 12.13 -20.23 -21.96
C SER A 112 11.35 -21.46 -21.46
N TYR A 113 10.02 -21.43 -21.52
CA TYR A 113 9.16 -22.44 -20.89
C TYR A 113 9.34 -23.83 -21.48
N GLU A 114 9.37 -23.95 -22.80
CA GLU A 114 9.52 -25.25 -23.48
C GLU A 114 10.86 -25.90 -23.14
N GLN A 115 11.94 -25.14 -23.20
CA GLN A 115 13.28 -25.60 -22.81
C GLN A 115 13.32 -26.00 -21.33
N SER A 116 12.71 -25.19 -20.45
CA SER A 116 12.65 -25.49 -19.01
C SER A 116 11.85 -26.78 -18.72
N ASN A 117 10.82 -27.09 -19.51
CA ASN A 117 10.07 -28.34 -19.37
C ASN A 117 10.91 -29.56 -19.77
N ILE A 118 11.72 -29.44 -20.83
CA ILE A 118 12.63 -30.50 -21.26
C ILE A 118 13.63 -30.81 -20.14
N GLU A 119 14.24 -29.77 -19.56
CA GLU A 119 15.15 -29.89 -18.41
C GLU A 119 14.44 -30.58 -17.23
N TRP A 120 13.25 -30.09 -16.86
CA TRP A 120 12.48 -30.65 -15.74
C TRP A 120 12.11 -32.13 -15.91
N ILE A 121 11.80 -32.55 -17.13
CA ILE A 121 11.51 -33.96 -17.46
C ILE A 121 12.79 -34.80 -17.42
N ASN A 122 13.90 -34.28 -17.90
CA ASN A 122 15.19 -34.98 -17.89
C ASN A 122 15.70 -35.21 -16.46
N ASP A 123 15.37 -34.31 -15.53
CA ASP A 123 15.66 -34.48 -14.10
C ASP A 123 14.76 -35.55 -13.45
N HIS A 124 13.63 -35.89 -14.08
CA HIS A 124 12.61 -36.82 -13.58
C HIS A 124 12.15 -37.86 -14.61
N PRO A 125 13.07 -38.68 -15.18
CA PRO A 125 12.74 -39.55 -16.31
C PRO A 125 11.68 -40.61 -15.98
N GLN A 126 11.60 -41.05 -14.71
CA GLN A 126 10.58 -42.00 -14.26
C GLN A 126 9.14 -41.43 -14.31
N TRP A 127 9.00 -40.11 -14.42
CA TRP A 127 7.73 -39.38 -14.36
C TRP A 127 7.41 -38.65 -15.66
N GLU A 128 8.14 -38.93 -16.74
CA GLU A 128 8.04 -38.24 -18.02
C GLU A 128 6.59 -38.17 -18.54
N ASP A 129 5.92 -39.31 -18.70
CA ASP A 129 4.55 -39.36 -19.21
C ASP A 129 3.58 -38.56 -18.34
N TRP A 130 3.77 -38.62 -17.02
CA TRP A 130 2.92 -37.90 -16.07
C TRP A 130 3.14 -36.39 -16.16
N LEU A 131 4.39 -35.94 -16.27
CA LEU A 131 4.76 -34.54 -16.43
C LEU A 131 4.28 -33.99 -17.77
N ARG A 132 4.54 -34.69 -18.88
CA ARG A 132 4.09 -34.28 -20.23
C ARG A 132 2.58 -34.09 -20.31
N ASN A 133 1.81 -35.02 -19.74
CA ASN A 133 0.34 -34.92 -19.69
C ASN A 133 -0.19 -33.84 -18.74
N SER A 134 0.68 -33.29 -17.88
CA SER A 134 0.31 -32.28 -16.89
C SER A 134 0.66 -30.85 -17.31
N MET A 135 1.48 -30.69 -18.36
CA MET A 135 1.93 -29.40 -18.87
C MET A 135 0.76 -28.52 -19.33
N MET A 136 0.98 -27.21 -19.27
CA MET A 136 -0.01 -26.21 -19.71
C MET A 136 0.52 -25.51 -20.96
N SER A 137 -0.40 -25.04 -21.79
CA SER A 137 -0.07 -24.20 -22.93
C SER A 137 0.46 -22.83 -22.48
N ARG A 138 1.19 -22.14 -23.37
CA ARG A 138 1.68 -20.77 -23.15
C ARG A 138 0.56 -19.83 -22.68
N GLY A 139 -0.58 -19.85 -23.37
CA GLY A 139 -1.73 -18.99 -23.03
C GLY A 139 -2.40 -19.36 -21.70
N GLU A 140 -2.45 -20.64 -21.32
CA GLU A 140 -2.94 -21.03 -20.00
C GLU A 140 -2.05 -20.52 -18.88
N ILE A 141 -0.73 -20.52 -19.08
CA ILE A 141 0.25 -20.05 -18.09
C ILE A 141 0.22 -18.53 -17.97
N GLU A 142 0.21 -17.83 -19.11
CA GLU A 142 0.13 -16.37 -19.14
C GLU A 142 -1.07 -15.86 -18.33
N ASN A 143 -2.25 -16.47 -18.52
CA ASN A 143 -3.47 -16.15 -17.80
C ASN A 143 -3.42 -16.45 -16.29
N ARG A 144 -2.40 -17.15 -15.79
CA ARG A 144 -2.22 -17.35 -14.34
C ARG A 144 -1.61 -16.14 -13.65
N PHE A 145 -0.90 -15.30 -14.39
CA PHE A 145 -0.28 -14.11 -13.85
C PHE A 145 -1.18 -12.90 -14.06
N LYS A 146 -1.27 -12.04 -13.06
CA LYS A 146 -1.99 -10.79 -13.15
C LYS A 146 -1.35 -9.78 -12.23
N PHE A 147 -1.06 -8.59 -12.75
CA PHE A 147 -0.73 -7.45 -11.91
C PHE A 147 -1.47 -6.22 -12.42
N GLU A 148 -2.51 -5.85 -11.70
CA GLU A 148 -3.32 -4.66 -11.95
C GLU A 148 -3.43 -3.83 -10.68
N TYR A 149 -3.58 -2.52 -10.85
CA TYR A 149 -3.85 -1.62 -9.73
C TYR A 149 -4.82 -0.51 -10.15
N GLN A 150 -5.60 -0.04 -9.18
CA GLN A 150 -6.57 1.03 -9.36
C GLN A 150 -6.42 2.04 -8.23
N ALA A 151 -6.34 3.32 -8.58
CA ALA A 151 -6.40 4.42 -7.63
C ALA A 151 -7.82 5.00 -7.61
N TYR A 152 -8.36 5.26 -6.43
CA TYR A 152 -9.69 5.83 -6.25
C TYR A 152 -9.77 6.64 -4.95
N LYS A 153 -10.79 7.49 -4.85
CA LYS A 153 -11.16 8.18 -3.60
C LYS A 153 -12.37 7.49 -2.98
N ILE A 154 -12.38 7.41 -1.65
CA ILE A 154 -13.54 6.98 -0.87
C ILE A 154 -14.13 8.25 -0.25
N SER A 155 -15.42 8.48 -0.44
CA SER A 155 -16.15 9.57 0.19
C SER A 155 -17.41 9.02 0.86
N SER A 156 -17.92 9.74 1.86
CA SER A 156 -19.13 9.39 2.60
C SER A 156 -20.42 9.47 1.76
N GLY A 157 -20.32 9.83 0.47
CA GLY A 157 -21.40 9.73 -0.52
C GLY A 157 -22.47 10.84 -0.44
N GLY A 158 -22.39 11.74 0.54
CA GLY A 158 -23.26 12.91 0.64
C GLY A 158 -24.75 12.59 0.84
N GLN A 159 -25.61 13.55 0.52
CA GLN A 159 -27.06 13.45 0.73
C GLN A 159 -27.68 12.39 -0.20
N GLY A 160 -28.25 11.33 0.37
CA GLY A 160 -28.85 10.20 -0.36
C GLY A 160 -27.97 8.95 -0.44
N ALA A 161 -26.74 8.99 0.08
CA ALA A 161 -25.94 7.79 0.29
C ALA A 161 -26.57 6.89 1.37
N LEU A 162 -26.41 5.57 1.21
CA LEU A 162 -26.75 4.61 2.25
C LEU A 162 -25.74 4.75 3.40
N MET A 163 -26.00 5.68 4.30
CA MET A 163 -25.12 5.97 5.42
C MET A 163 -25.40 4.98 6.56
N ASN A 164 -24.38 4.21 6.92
CA ASN A 164 -24.28 3.60 8.24
C ASN A 164 -23.03 4.12 8.94
N ASP A 165 -22.98 3.97 10.26
CA ASP A 165 -21.84 4.47 11.05
C ASP A 165 -20.53 3.70 10.80
N GLY A 166 -20.55 2.64 9.98
CA GLY A 166 -19.39 1.78 9.73
C GLY A 166 -18.21 2.53 9.11
N LEU A 167 -18.45 3.38 8.11
CA LEU A 167 -17.37 4.15 7.48
C LEU A 167 -16.76 5.17 8.47
N ILE A 168 -17.59 5.79 9.31
CA ILE A 168 -17.15 6.73 10.36
C ILE A 168 -16.31 5.99 11.41
N GLN A 169 -16.74 4.79 11.83
CA GLN A 169 -16.01 3.95 12.77
C GLN A 169 -14.63 3.55 12.21
N GLU A 170 -14.57 3.10 10.96
CA GLU A 170 -13.31 2.76 10.29
C GLU A 170 -12.39 3.98 10.12
N GLN A 171 -12.95 5.15 9.74
CA GLN A 171 -12.20 6.40 9.67
C GLN A 171 -11.59 6.78 11.03
N ASN A 172 -12.36 6.66 12.10
CA ASN A 172 -11.88 6.91 13.47
C ASN A 172 -10.80 5.89 13.90
N GLY A 173 -10.80 4.69 13.29
CA GLY A 173 -9.81 3.63 13.52
C GLY A 173 -8.47 3.82 12.79
N LEU A 174 -8.36 4.73 11.82
CA LEU A 174 -7.16 4.87 10.97
C LEU A 174 -5.89 5.19 11.76
N LEU A 175 -5.98 6.04 12.80
CA LEU A 175 -4.83 6.32 13.66
C LEU A 175 -4.35 5.05 14.38
N GLY A 176 -5.28 4.25 14.92
CA GLY A 176 -4.94 2.98 15.58
C GLY A 176 -4.27 2.02 14.61
N GLN A 177 -4.79 1.91 13.39
CA GLN A 177 -4.21 1.10 12.33
C GLN A 177 -2.79 1.55 11.95
N LEU A 178 -2.55 2.87 11.85
CA LEU A 178 -1.21 3.42 11.59
C LEU A 178 -0.24 3.01 12.70
N LEU A 179 -0.63 3.17 13.97
CA LEU A 179 0.21 2.80 15.11
C LEU A 179 0.52 1.31 15.15
N LEU A 180 -0.43 0.43 14.80
CA LEU A 180 -0.18 -1.02 14.69
C LEU A 180 0.85 -1.36 13.59
N GLU A 181 0.79 -0.67 12.45
CA GLU A 181 1.76 -0.87 11.38
C GLU A 181 3.16 -0.39 11.78
N ILE A 182 3.26 0.75 12.48
CA ILE A 182 4.54 1.23 13.02
C ILE A 182 5.09 0.28 14.07
N GLU A 183 4.24 -0.27 14.94
CA GLU A 183 4.60 -1.31 15.91
C GLU A 183 5.25 -2.50 15.22
N LYS A 184 4.60 -3.03 14.17
CA LYS A 184 5.16 -4.13 13.40
C LYS A 184 6.51 -3.79 12.79
N MET A 185 6.64 -2.62 12.14
CA MET A 185 7.90 -2.17 11.53
C MET A 185 9.03 -2.02 12.55
N ALA A 186 8.72 -1.52 13.75
CA ALA A 186 9.68 -1.36 14.83
C ALA A 186 10.13 -2.72 15.40
N ASN A 187 9.20 -3.66 15.59
CA ASN A 187 9.50 -5.01 16.05
C ASN A 187 10.33 -5.79 15.01
N ASP A 188 10.01 -5.67 13.71
CA ASP A 188 10.80 -6.27 12.63
C ASP A 188 12.23 -5.68 12.61
N ALA A 189 12.38 -4.37 12.81
CA ALA A 189 13.68 -3.71 12.88
C ALA A 189 14.49 -4.20 14.11
N TRP A 190 13.84 -4.34 15.26
CA TRP A 190 14.42 -4.85 16.50
C TRP A 190 15.04 -6.23 16.29
N VAL A 191 14.23 -7.20 15.83
CA VAL A 191 14.65 -8.59 15.61
C VAL A 191 15.77 -8.66 14.58
N ALA A 192 15.68 -7.87 13.49
CA ALA A 192 16.66 -7.94 12.43
C ALA A 192 18.04 -7.37 12.81
N SER A 193 18.11 -6.33 13.67
CA SER A 193 19.31 -5.50 13.80
C SER A 193 19.76 -5.12 15.21
N TYR A 194 18.93 -5.33 16.24
CA TYR A 194 19.19 -4.83 17.61
C TYR A 194 19.10 -5.91 18.69
N GLU A 195 18.29 -6.95 18.48
CA GLU A 195 18.12 -8.04 19.44
C GLU A 195 19.45 -8.73 19.76
N ASN A 196 19.80 -8.76 21.05
CA ASN A 196 21.03 -9.35 21.58
C ASN A 196 22.32 -8.81 20.91
N ARG A 197 22.33 -7.55 20.48
CA ARG A 197 23.50 -6.86 19.92
C ARG A 197 24.04 -5.82 20.89
N ASP A 198 25.36 -5.74 20.98
CA ASP A 198 26.13 -4.72 21.70
C ASP A 198 26.54 -3.54 20.80
N LYS A 199 26.54 -3.75 19.48
CA LYS A 199 26.71 -2.73 18.44
C LYS A 199 25.98 -3.09 17.16
N THR A 200 25.62 -2.08 16.36
CA THR A 200 25.01 -2.28 15.04
C THR A 200 25.57 -1.32 13.99
N GLY A 201 25.40 -1.64 12.72
CA GLY A 201 25.87 -0.81 11.61
C GLY A 201 24.89 0.30 11.25
N GLN A 202 25.35 1.32 10.49
CA GLN A 202 24.52 2.45 10.03
C GLN A 202 23.26 2.03 9.24
N LYS A 203 23.30 0.86 8.58
CA LYS A 203 22.14 0.31 7.86
C LYS A 203 20.96 -0.04 8.78
N ALA A 204 21.21 -0.30 10.06
CA ALA A 204 20.17 -0.59 11.05
C ALA A 204 19.24 0.60 11.31
N LEU A 205 19.66 1.83 10.95
CA LEU A 205 18.80 3.02 11.01
C LEU A 205 17.84 3.12 9.82
N SER A 206 18.05 2.35 8.74
CA SER A 206 17.21 2.43 7.55
C SER A 206 15.72 2.15 7.83
N PRO A 207 15.35 1.08 8.57
CA PRO A 207 13.95 0.85 8.94
C PRO A 207 13.35 1.98 9.77
N ILE A 208 14.13 2.60 10.65
CA ILE A 208 13.68 3.73 11.50
C ILE A 208 13.42 4.98 10.64
N ARG A 209 14.28 5.24 9.64
CA ARG A 209 14.05 6.31 8.66
C ARG A 209 12.79 6.04 7.83
N THR A 210 12.52 4.78 7.48
CA THR A 210 11.27 4.40 6.81
C THR A 210 10.05 4.63 7.71
N ILE A 211 10.11 4.29 8.99
CA ILE A 211 9.07 4.63 9.97
C ILE A 211 8.84 6.14 10.03
N LEU A 212 9.91 6.95 10.14
CA LEU A 212 9.80 8.41 10.14
C LEU A 212 9.11 8.93 8.88
N ASN A 213 9.51 8.44 7.71
CA ASN A 213 8.91 8.84 6.44
C ASN A 213 7.42 8.51 6.40
N LYS A 214 7.05 7.28 6.80
CA LYS A 214 5.65 6.86 6.84
C LYS A 214 4.81 7.71 7.78
N LEU A 215 5.31 7.98 8.99
CA LEU A 215 4.65 8.87 9.95
C LEU A 215 4.44 10.28 9.38
N LYS A 216 5.44 10.83 8.68
CA LYS A 216 5.34 12.14 8.01
C LYS A 216 4.32 12.13 6.88
N THR A 217 4.36 11.12 6.01
CA THR A 217 3.43 10.98 4.89
C THR A 217 1.97 10.89 5.35
N LEU A 218 1.74 10.24 6.49
CA LEU A 218 0.41 9.96 7.03
C LEU A 218 0.04 10.88 8.22
N SER A 219 0.78 11.96 8.46
CA SER A 219 0.54 12.88 9.58
C SER A 219 -0.81 13.60 9.49
N TYR A 220 -1.35 13.75 8.28
CA TYR A 220 -2.67 14.32 8.02
C TYR A 220 -3.82 13.49 8.61
N ILE A 221 -3.60 12.20 8.91
CA ILE A 221 -4.57 11.35 9.61
C ILE A 221 -4.81 11.86 11.03
N SER A 222 -3.77 12.33 11.72
CA SER A 222 -3.89 12.94 13.04
C SER A 222 -2.65 13.76 13.39
N ASN A 223 -2.85 15.03 13.73
CA ASN A 223 -1.80 15.94 14.19
C ASN A 223 -1.02 15.42 15.40
N LYS A 224 -1.63 14.56 16.24
CA LYS A 224 -1.00 13.93 17.41
C LYS A 224 0.25 13.12 17.04
N VAL A 225 0.31 12.61 15.81
CA VAL A 225 1.45 11.86 15.28
C VAL A 225 2.72 12.73 15.20
N ASN A 226 2.59 14.06 15.11
CA ASN A 226 3.73 14.97 15.03
C ASN A 226 4.68 14.86 16.24
N VAL A 227 4.16 14.50 17.41
CA VAL A 227 4.97 14.25 18.61
C VAL A 227 5.90 13.04 18.39
N LEU A 228 5.40 11.96 17.79
CA LEU A 228 6.21 10.79 17.43
C LEU A 228 7.24 11.15 16.36
N ILE A 229 6.84 11.91 15.33
CA ILE A 229 7.74 12.38 14.28
C ILE A 229 8.92 13.14 14.89
N LYS A 230 8.64 14.10 15.79
CA LYS A 230 9.68 14.86 16.50
C LYS A 230 10.61 13.92 17.28
N ARG A 231 10.04 13.02 18.09
CA ARG A 231 10.83 12.08 18.91
C ARG A 231 11.74 11.18 18.07
N VAL A 232 11.23 10.64 16.96
CA VAL A 232 12.02 9.82 16.04
C VAL A 232 13.13 10.64 15.39
N ASN A 233 12.82 11.87 14.95
CA ASN A 233 13.78 12.76 14.32
C ASN A 233 14.90 13.17 15.28
N ASP A 234 14.59 13.50 16.53
CA ASP A 234 15.56 13.87 17.56
C ASP A 234 16.58 12.73 17.79
N VAL A 235 16.09 11.49 17.93
CA VAL A 235 16.95 10.31 18.08
C VAL A 235 17.81 10.11 16.82
N LEU A 236 17.22 10.12 15.62
CA LEU A 236 17.98 9.95 14.38
C LEU A 236 19.05 11.05 14.16
N ASN A 237 18.77 12.29 14.57
CA ASN A 237 19.70 13.40 14.44
C ASN A 237 20.88 13.29 15.40
N SER A 238 20.66 12.72 16.59
CA SER A 238 21.71 12.45 17.58
C SER A 238 22.65 11.32 17.18
N MET A 239 22.28 10.47 16.22
CA MET A 239 23.10 9.32 15.81
C MET A 239 24.40 9.72 15.13
N PRO A 240 25.48 8.95 15.33
CA PRO A 240 26.75 9.17 14.67
C PRO A 240 26.58 9.04 13.15
N LYS A 241 27.19 9.96 12.39
CA LYS A 241 27.07 9.99 10.92
C LYS A 241 27.85 8.87 10.23
N SER A 242 28.84 8.31 10.90
CA SER A 242 29.65 7.19 10.42
C SER A 242 30.07 6.31 11.61
N GLY A 243 30.57 5.11 11.30
CA GLY A 243 30.97 4.14 12.33
C GLY A 243 29.79 3.34 12.92
N PRO A 244 30.09 2.42 13.85
CA PRO A 244 29.07 1.62 14.53
C PRO A 244 28.21 2.46 15.47
N ILE A 245 27.00 1.96 15.74
CA ILE A 245 26.07 2.48 16.75
C ILE A 245 26.20 1.57 17.97
N GLU A 246 26.70 2.10 19.07
CA GLU A 246 27.02 1.35 20.30
C GLU A 246 26.80 2.22 21.55
N GLY A 247 26.87 1.61 22.74
CA GLY A 247 26.77 2.33 24.01
C GLY A 247 25.49 3.18 24.16
N ALA A 248 25.66 4.47 24.40
CA ALA A 248 24.56 5.41 24.61
C ALA A 248 23.68 5.62 23.36
N ASP A 249 24.28 5.60 22.16
CA ASP A 249 23.56 5.75 20.90
C ASP A 249 22.65 4.54 20.67
N LEU A 250 23.20 3.34 20.87
CA LEU A 250 22.44 2.09 20.78
C LEU A 250 21.29 2.09 21.80
N SER A 251 21.57 2.48 23.05
CA SER A 251 20.54 2.56 24.10
C SER A 251 19.41 3.52 23.74
N SER A 252 19.74 4.66 23.10
CA SER A 252 18.77 5.65 22.64
C SER A 252 17.86 5.10 21.53
N VAL A 253 18.44 4.38 20.57
CA VAL A 253 17.68 3.73 19.50
C VAL A 253 16.81 2.59 20.04
N CYS A 254 17.35 1.76 20.94
CA CYS A 254 16.60 0.69 21.59
C CYS A 254 15.41 1.25 22.40
N GLY A 255 15.61 2.36 23.12
CA GLY A 255 14.53 3.06 23.82
C GLY A 255 13.44 3.58 22.87
N LEU A 256 13.84 4.13 21.71
CA LEU A 256 12.89 4.53 20.67
C LEU A 256 12.11 3.32 20.12
N LEU A 257 12.80 2.23 19.78
CA LEU A 257 12.15 1.02 19.28
C LEU A 257 11.22 0.39 20.33
N ASN A 258 11.52 0.51 21.62
CA ASN A 258 10.62 0.06 22.69
C ASN A 258 9.32 0.87 22.75
N LEU A 259 9.40 2.19 22.53
CA LEU A 259 8.23 3.06 22.39
C LEU A 259 7.43 2.69 21.15
N LEU A 260 8.09 2.61 20.00
CA LEU A 260 7.43 2.37 18.71
C LEU A 260 6.90 0.94 18.57
N GLY A 261 7.55 -0.05 19.18
CA GLY A 261 7.16 -1.46 19.19
C GLY A 261 5.94 -1.78 20.05
N SER A 262 5.17 -0.78 20.48
CA SER A 262 3.88 -0.96 21.13
C SER A 262 2.93 0.19 20.78
N SER A 263 1.89 -0.13 20.02
CA SER A 263 0.79 0.78 19.69
C SER A 263 0.22 1.45 20.95
N LYS A 264 0.01 0.69 22.03
CA LYS A 264 -0.42 1.23 23.32
C LYS A 264 0.53 2.29 23.87
N ARG A 265 1.86 2.02 23.92
CA ARG A 265 2.83 3.02 24.41
C ARG A 265 2.85 4.26 23.53
N MET A 266 2.74 4.10 22.21
CA MET A 266 2.62 5.23 21.30
C MET A 266 1.36 6.03 21.57
N THR A 267 0.20 5.39 21.77
CA THR A 267 -1.06 6.04 22.14
C THR A 267 -0.93 6.82 23.44
N ASP A 268 -0.34 6.21 24.47
CA ASP A 268 -0.11 6.89 25.75
C ASP A 268 0.81 8.10 25.55
N PHE A 269 1.90 7.94 24.79
CA PHE A 269 2.88 8.99 24.52
C PHE A 269 2.30 10.18 23.76
N ILE A 270 1.50 9.95 22.70
CA ILE A 270 0.88 11.05 21.93
C ILE A 270 -0.22 11.78 22.72
N ASN A 271 -0.81 11.15 23.74
CA ASN A 271 -1.84 11.76 24.58
C ASN A 271 -1.27 12.44 25.84
N GLN A 272 -0.03 12.15 26.24
CA GLN A 272 0.63 12.75 27.41
C GLN A 272 1.16 14.17 27.15
N VAL A 273 1.30 14.59 25.89
CA VAL A 273 1.79 15.94 25.58
C VAL A 273 0.68 16.97 25.84
N PRO A 274 0.90 17.97 26.73
CA PRO A 274 -0.07 19.03 26.97
C PRO A 274 -0.41 19.75 25.67
N GLN A 275 -1.70 20.03 25.44
CA GLN A 275 -2.19 20.66 24.20
C GLN A 275 -1.66 22.07 23.92
N HIS A 276 -0.86 22.66 24.81
CA HIS A 276 -0.34 24.03 24.71
C HIS A 276 0.69 24.31 23.60
N GLN A 277 1.03 23.34 22.74
CA GLN A 277 1.87 23.60 21.54
C GLN A 277 1.10 23.63 20.22
N ASN A 278 -0.19 23.27 20.22
CA ASN A 278 -1.02 23.38 19.01
C ASN A 278 -1.64 24.78 18.85
N ASP A 279 -1.83 25.53 19.95
CA ASP A 279 -2.45 26.88 19.92
C ASP A 279 -1.61 27.93 19.19
N VAL A 280 -0.33 27.66 18.89
CA VAL A 280 0.54 28.63 18.20
C VAL A 280 0.38 28.55 16.67
N PHE A 281 -0.12 27.44 16.13
CA PHE A 281 -0.35 27.32 14.68
C PHE A 281 -1.73 27.81 14.25
N ASP A 282 -2.75 27.74 15.11
CA ASP A 282 -4.10 28.22 14.78
C ASP A 282 -4.22 29.77 14.87
N GLN A 283 -3.31 30.47 15.55
CA GLN A 283 -3.36 31.93 15.70
C GLN A 283 -2.74 32.74 14.55
N ILE A 284 -2.16 32.06 13.54
CA ILE A 284 -1.54 32.74 12.39
C ILE A 284 -2.57 32.96 11.26
N GLU A 285 -3.65 32.18 11.19
CA GLU A 285 -4.68 32.35 10.13
C GLU A 285 -5.76 33.40 10.46
N GLU A 286 -5.88 33.88 11.70
CA GLU A 286 -6.93 34.86 12.08
C GLU A 286 -6.46 36.32 12.20
N ASN A 287 -5.16 36.62 12.11
CA ASN A 287 -4.65 37.98 12.38
C ASN A 287 -4.37 38.86 11.15
N ASP A 288 -4.61 38.37 9.93
CA ASP A 288 -4.34 39.15 8.71
C ASP A 288 -5.53 40.01 8.22
N GLU A 289 -6.70 39.96 8.87
CA GLU A 289 -7.88 40.78 8.47
C GLU A 289 -8.16 42.02 9.34
N GLU A 290 -7.50 42.24 10.47
CA GLU A 290 -7.87 43.34 11.41
C GLU A 290 -6.92 44.55 11.51
N ASN A 291 -5.97 44.71 10.59
CA ASN A 291 -5.15 45.93 10.55
C ASN A 291 -5.11 46.59 9.16
N LEU A 292 -6.25 47.12 8.69
CA LEU A 292 -6.22 48.12 7.62
C LEU A 292 -7.41 49.09 7.64
N ILE A 293 -7.54 49.93 8.67
CA ILE A 293 -8.22 51.23 8.53
C ILE A 293 -7.47 52.29 9.34
N LEU A 294 -6.87 53.25 8.64
CA LEU A 294 -7.06 54.71 8.82
C LEU A 294 -5.95 55.51 8.13
N SER A 295 -6.26 56.07 6.96
CA SER A 295 -5.99 57.48 6.66
C SER A 295 -6.57 57.85 5.28
N GLU A 296 -7.70 58.55 5.28
CA GLU A 296 -8.05 59.45 4.16
C GLU A 296 -7.14 60.70 4.21
N PRO A 297 -6.98 61.38 3.06
CA PRO A 297 -7.72 62.63 2.93
C PRO A 297 -8.37 62.85 1.55
N ALA A 298 -9.37 63.72 1.57
CA ALA A 298 -10.17 64.28 0.49
C ALA A 298 -9.34 64.88 -0.67
N ASP A 299 -9.85 64.82 -1.91
CA ASP A 299 -10.56 65.95 -2.55
C ASP A 299 -11.10 65.62 -3.97
N THR A 300 -12.30 66.17 -4.23
CA THR A 300 -12.94 66.61 -5.50
C THR A 300 -12.53 66.09 -6.90
N ALA A 301 -13.51 65.57 -7.67
CA ALA A 301 -14.11 66.20 -8.88
C ALA A 301 -14.80 65.21 -9.86
N ARG A 302 -16.11 65.48 -10.10
CA ARG A 302 -16.89 65.57 -11.36
C ARG A 302 -16.63 64.68 -12.61
N ASN A 303 -17.77 64.39 -13.27
CA ASN A 303 -18.02 63.96 -14.66
C ASN A 303 -17.84 62.45 -14.93
N GLU A 304 -18.63 61.75 -15.75
CA GLU A 304 -19.77 62.05 -16.62
C GLU A 304 -20.45 60.70 -16.97
N GLU A 305 -21.71 60.75 -17.40
CA GLU A 305 -22.54 59.65 -17.90
C GLU A 305 -21.88 58.85 -19.03
N PHE A 306 -22.12 57.53 -19.10
CA PHE A 306 -22.20 56.82 -20.38
C PHE A 306 -23.14 55.61 -20.29
N GLU A 307 -24.22 55.70 -21.05
CA GLU A 307 -25.22 54.70 -21.35
C GLU A 307 -24.71 53.81 -22.49
N PHE A 308 -24.81 52.48 -22.39
CA PHE A 308 -25.01 51.65 -23.58
C PHE A 308 -25.75 50.35 -23.25
N ASP A 309 -26.66 50.06 -24.17
CA ASP A 309 -27.76 49.12 -24.19
C ASP A 309 -27.34 47.74 -24.75
N THR A 310 -28.30 46.82 -24.75
CA THR A 310 -28.52 45.71 -25.69
C THR A 310 -28.16 44.26 -25.31
N THR A 311 -29.25 43.53 -25.02
CA THR A 311 -29.78 42.34 -25.73
C THR A 311 -29.37 40.90 -25.37
N GLU A 312 -30.45 40.13 -25.11
CA GLU A 312 -30.78 38.78 -25.57
C GLU A 312 -30.05 37.56 -24.98
N GLU A 313 -30.67 36.95 -23.96
CA GLU A 313 -30.50 35.53 -23.65
C GLU A 313 -31.54 34.69 -24.42
N SER A 314 -31.05 33.77 -25.24
CA SER A 314 -31.84 32.76 -25.95
C SER A 314 -31.78 31.43 -25.19
N GLU A 315 -32.97 30.90 -24.89
CA GLU A 315 -33.16 29.57 -24.30
C GLU A 315 -32.73 28.46 -25.27
N VAL A 316 -31.87 27.55 -24.82
CA VAL A 316 -31.59 26.29 -25.54
C VAL A 316 -32.05 25.12 -24.68
N ASN A 317 -33.18 24.55 -25.10
CA ASN A 317 -33.78 23.33 -24.59
C ASN A 317 -32.98 22.11 -25.10
N VAL A 318 -32.43 21.29 -24.20
CA VAL A 318 -31.75 20.03 -24.56
C VAL A 318 -32.50 18.84 -23.97
N ASN A 319 -33.01 18.05 -24.91
CA ASN A 319 -33.79 16.82 -24.78
C ASN A 319 -32.99 15.70 -24.07
N THR A 320 -33.62 15.02 -23.10
CA THR A 320 -33.07 13.84 -22.41
C THR A 320 -33.45 12.55 -23.14
N PRO A 321 -32.54 11.59 -23.39
CA PRO A 321 -32.91 10.25 -23.85
C PRO A 321 -33.20 9.29 -22.67
N SER A 322 -34.24 8.46 -22.85
CA SER A 322 -34.75 7.47 -21.88
C SER A 322 -33.80 6.28 -21.63
N ILE A 323 -33.68 5.88 -20.36
CA ILE A 323 -32.95 4.68 -19.91
C ILE A 323 -33.82 3.42 -20.10
N PRO A 324 -33.32 2.31 -20.69
CA PRO A 324 -34.03 1.04 -20.70
C PRO A 324 -33.84 0.24 -19.39
N LYS A 325 -34.90 -0.48 -18.98
CA LYS A 325 -35.00 -1.27 -17.74
C LYS A 325 -33.95 -2.41 -17.67
N PRO A 326 -33.44 -2.75 -16.47
CA PRO A 326 -32.47 -3.83 -16.31
C PRO A 326 -33.10 -5.22 -16.42
N VAL A 327 -32.40 -6.12 -17.11
CA VAL A 327 -32.70 -7.56 -17.24
C VAL A 327 -32.16 -8.29 -16.01
N ALA A 328 -32.98 -9.18 -15.43
CA ALA A 328 -32.64 -9.98 -14.26
C ALA A 328 -31.58 -11.06 -14.58
N GLN A 329 -30.55 -11.18 -13.74
CA GLN A 329 -29.62 -12.32 -13.71
C GLN A 329 -29.97 -13.27 -12.54
N PRO A 330 -29.87 -14.60 -12.71
CA PRO A 330 -30.15 -15.57 -11.65
C PRO A 330 -28.98 -15.71 -10.66
N ALA A 331 -29.34 -16.01 -9.41
CA ALA A 331 -28.46 -16.11 -8.24
C ALA A 331 -27.38 -17.20 -8.35
N LEU A 332 -26.15 -16.85 -7.96
CA LEU A 332 -25.08 -17.82 -7.69
C LEU A 332 -25.28 -18.45 -6.30
N PHE A 333 -25.32 -19.77 -6.25
CA PHE A 333 -25.18 -20.57 -5.03
C PHE A 333 -23.72 -20.56 -4.56
N CYS A 334 -23.51 -20.27 -3.27
CA CYS A 334 -22.24 -20.47 -2.58
C CYS A 334 -22.08 -21.94 -2.16
N PHE A 335 -20.92 -22.52 -2.47
CA PHE A 335 -20.27 -23.57 -1.68
C PHE A 335 -18.76 -23.30 -1.64
#